data_AF-I4EYQ0-F1
#
_entry.id   AF-I4EYQ0-F1
#
_cell.length_a   1.000
_cell.length_b   1.000
_cell.length_c   1.000
_cell.angle_alpha   90.00
_cell.angle_beta   90.00
_cell.angle_gamma   90.00
#
_symmetry.space_group_name_H-M   'P 1'
#
loop_
_entity.id
_entity.type
_entity.pdbx_description
1 polymer ?
#
loop_
_entity_poly.entity_id
_entity_poly.type
_entity_poly.pdbx_seq_one_letter_code
_entity_poly.pdbx_strand_id
1 'polypeptide(L)'
;MAAIDRTRQTLVTLKKELTKLAGELAPSTRGSAFISWWTRVQLALPRALGQDHPITQRVLAVEWEKPMTIGGRVFPFGQFSEAAAREVIGLLDAAVHELDWLAAESGAFDAAGVDPELWEFVAADVQAAHWGKTVSQTALFTEDRIRRWTGQPADLVGEKLMTAVFGKDGQYRMGAIDGEREGWHRLAMGVAMAVRNPAAHRIEDRADHRRYALGALGAASLLLTQLRFEHGDRLVDRSPTHPDATPSGQTPTADSTR
;
A
#
# COMPACT_ATOMS: atom_id res chain seq x y z
N MET A 1 9.37 -2.74 0.83
CA MET A 1 8.84 -2.52 -0.52
C MET A 1 9.95 -2.52 -1.59
N ALA A 2 10.96 -1.64 -1.50
CA ALA A 2 12.07 -1.60 -2.48
C ALA A 2 12.79 -2.95 -2.70
N ALA A 3 12.83 -3.84 -1.70
CA ALA A 3 13.39 -5.19 -1.83
C ALA A 3 12.49 -6.14 -2.64
N ILE A 4 11.17 -6.08 -2.48
CA ILE A 4 10.20 -6.90 -3.24
C ILE A 4 10.19 -6.43 -4.70
N ASP A 5 10.11 -5.11 -4.94
CA ASP A 5 10.13 -4.54 -6.29
C ASP A 5 11.43 -4.84 -7.04
N ARG A 6 12.58 -4.73 -6.36
CA ARG A 6 13.89 -5.09 -6.95
C ARG A 6 13.96 -6.57 -7.30
N THR A 7 13.41 -7.43 -6.45
CA THR A 7 13.41 -8.88 -6.68
C THR A 7 12.47 -9.25 -7.82
N ARG A 8 11.28 -8.66 -7.86
CA ARG A 8 10.33 -8.76 -8.98
C ARG A 8 10.97 -8.35 -10.30
N GLN A 9 11.60 -7.17 -10.34
CA GLN A 9 12.26 -6.67 -11.56
C GLN A 9 13.42 -7.59 -12.00
N THR A 10 14.11 -8.22 -11.05
CA THR A 10 15.14 -9.22 -11.33
C THR A 10 14.53 -10.45 -12.01
N LEU A 11 13.43 -11.00 -11.50
CA LEU A 11 12.74 -12.14 -12.12
C LEU A 11 12.20 -11.82 -13.52
N VAL A 12 11.62 -10.63 -13.72
CA VAL A 12 11.18 -10.16 -15.06
C VAL A 12 12.34 -10.09 -16.03
N THR A 13 13.51 -9.63 -15.58
CA THR A 13 14.72 -9.56 -16.40
C THR A 13 15.23 -10.95 -16.77
N LEU A 14 15.33 -11.86 -15.79
CA LEU A 14 15.74 -13.25 -16.02
C LEU A 14 14.80 -13.99 -16.99
N LYS A 15 13.49 -13.72 -16.93
CA LYS A 15 12.51 -14.26 -17.89
C LYS A 15 12.79 -13.77 -19.31
N LYS A 16 13.03 -12.48 -19.50
CA LYS A 16 13.34 -11.88 -20.81
C LYS A 16 14.64 -12.46 -21.38
N GLU A 17 15.66 -12.62 -20.53
CA GLU A 17 16.93 -13.24 -20.93
C GLU A 17 16.74 -14.70 -21.35
N LEU A 18 15.97 -15.50 -20.61
CA LEU A 18 15.66 -16.88 -21.01
C LEU A 18 14.92 -16.94 -22.34
N THR A 19 13.94 -16.05 -22.55
CA THR A 19 13.20 -15.96 -23.82
C THR A 19 14.13 -15.66 -24.99
N LYS A 20 15.11 -14.75 -24.78
CA LYS A 20 16.14 -14.44 -25.78
C LYS A 20 17.07 -15.63 -26.02
N LEU A 21 17.59 -16.26 -24.97
CA LEU A 21 18.47 -17.42 -25.05
C LEU A 21 17.79 -18.59 -25.78
N ALA A 22 16.49 -18.82 -25.54
CA ALA A 22 15.71 -19.85 -26.22
C ALA A 22 15.46 -19.52 -27.71
N GLY A 23 15.43 -18.24 -28.09
CA GLY A 23 15.23 -17.81 -29.49
C GLY A 23 16.52 -17.74 -30.32
N GLU A 24 17.67 -17.58 -29.68
CA GLU A 24 18.98 -17.66 -30.35
C GLU A 24 19.34 -19.14 -30.53
N LEU A 25 19.46 -19.62 -31.77
CA LEU A 25 19.68 -21.02 -32.13
C LEU A 25 21.06 -21.54 -31.65
N ALA A 26 21.16 -21.84 -30.34
CA ALA A 26 21.91 -22.92 -29.67
C ALA A 26 22.30 -22.53 -28.22
N PRO A 27 21.35 -22.42 -27.26
CA PRO A 27 21.73 -22.27 -25.86
C PRO A 27 22.09 -23.64 -25.32
N SER A 28 23.31 -24.11 -25.55
CA SER A 28 23.84 -25.23 -24.78
C SER A 28 23.71 -24.90 -23.29
N THR A 29 23.23 -25.86 -22.50
CA THR A 29 23.22 -25.80 -21.02
C THR A 29 24.63 -25.65 -20.43
N ARG A 30 25.66 -25.89 -21.25
CA ARG A 30 27.08 -25.72 -20.91
C ARG A 30 27.66 -24.37 -21.37
N GLY A 31 26.87 -23.57 -22.09
CA GLY A 31 27.27 -22.24 -22.52
C GLY A 31 27.39 -21.29 -21.33
N SER A 32 28.39 -20.42 -21.34
CA SER A 32 28.62 -19.44 -20.26
C SER A 32 27.41 -18.54 -19.99
N ALA A 33 26.67 -18.18 -21.05
CA ALA A 33 25.44 -17.39 -20.94
C ALA A 33 24.34 -18.13 -20.16
N PHE A 34 24.10 -19.41 -20.47
CA PHE A 34 23.13 -20.22 -19.75
C PHE A 34 23.55 -20.45 -18.30
N ILE A 35 24.80 -20.83 -18.05
CA ILE A 35 25.32 -21.06 -16.69
C ILE A 35 25.16 -19.79 -15.84
N SER A 36 25.58 -18.63 -16.37
CA SER A 36 25.45 -17.34 -15.68
C SER A 36 23.98 -16.97 -15.40
N TRP A 37 23.09 -17.20 -16.36
CA TRP A 37 21.66 -17.00 -16.17
C TRP A 37 21.10 -17.94 -15.10
N TRP A 38 21.41 -19.23 -15.16
CA TRP A 38 20.90 -20.24 -14.24
C TRP A 38 21.36 -19.99 -12.81
N THR A 39 22.63 -19.64 -12.59
CA THR A 39 23.12 -19.25 -11.27
C THR A 39 22.35 -18.05 -10.70
N ARG A 40 22.00 -17.06 -11.53
CA ARG A 40 21.19 -15.92 -11.08
C ARG A 40 19.77 -16.33 -10.71
N VAL A 41 19.14 -17.26 -11.45
CA VAL A 41 17.83 -17.83 -11.08
C VAL A 41 17.90 -18.56 -9.75
N GLN A 42 18.91 -19.43 -9.57
CA GLN A 42 19.12 -20.19 -8.34
C GLN A 42 19.33 -19.31 -7.10
N LEU A 43 19.87 -18.10 -7.27
CA LEU A 43 20.05 -17.14 -6.17
C LEU A 43 18.82 -16.25 -5.96
N ALA A 44 18.20 -15.77 -7.05
CA ALA A 44 17.10 -14.81 -6.98
C ALA A 44 15.82 -15.46 -6.47
N LEU A 45 15.49 -16.68 -6.91
CA LEU A 45 14.21 -17.31 -6.65
C LEU A 45 14.04 -17.73 -5.17
N PRO A 46 15.01 -18.41 -4.52
CA PRO A 46 14.93 -18.70 -3.09
C PRO A 46 14.92 -17.45 -2.22
N ARG A 47 15.64 -16.40 -2.64
CA ARG A 47 15.62 -15.10 -1.95
C ARG A 47 14.26 -14.40 -2.05
N ALA A 48 13.55 -14.60 -3.17
CA ALA A 48 12.26 -13.97 -3.43
C ALA A 48 11.12 -14.64 -2.68
N LEU A 49 11.03 -15.97 -2.77
CA LEU A 49 9.87 -16.74 -2.36
C LEU A 49 10.16 -17.69 -1.19
N GLY A 50 11.44 -17.90 -0.86
CA GLY A 50 11.89 -18.93 0.07
C GLY A 50 12.41 -20.18 -0.64
N GLN A 51 13.33 -20.88 0.02
CA GLN A 51 13.93 -22.13 -0.46
C GLN A 51 12.86 -23.21 -0.68
N ASP A 52 11.94 -23.34 0.27
CA ASP A 52 10.94 -24.42 0.30
C ASP A 52 9.66 -24.08 -0.47
N HIS A 53 9.60 -22.91 -1.13
CA HIS A 53 8.42 -22.49 -1.88
C HIS A 53 8.17 -23.43 -3.07
N PRO A 54 6.92 -23.86 -3.33
CA PRO A 54 6.62 -24.81 -4.41
C PRO A 54 7.11 -24.35 -5.79
N ILE A 55 7.00 -23.06 -6.10
CA ILE A 55 7.51 -22.49 -7.36
C ILE A 55 9.04 -22.60 -7.42
N THR A 56 9.74 -22.29 -6.32
CA THR A 56 11.21 -22.40 -6.23
C THR A 56 11.65 -23.84 -6.49
N GLN A 57 11.06 -24.80 -5.76
CA GLN A 57 11.38 -26.21 -5.89
C GLN A 57 11.13 -26.73 -7.31
N ARG A 58 9.99 -26.37 -7.92
CA ARG A 58 9.67 -26.78 -9.28
C ARG A 58 10.64 -26.22 -10.31
N VAL A 59 11.02 -24.94 -10.23
CA VAL A 59 12.02 -24.37 -11.14
C VAL A 59 13.34 -25.11 -11.02
N LEU A 60 13.83 -25.31 -9.79
CA LEU A 60 15.13 -25.95 -9.55
C LEU A 60 15.19 -27.41 -9.97
N ALA A 61 14.04 -28.09 -10.03
CA ALA A 61 13.92 -29.47 -10.46
C ALA A 61 13.82 -29.65 -11.99
N VAL A 62 13.75 -28.57 -12.78
CA VAL A 62 13.61 -28.69 -14.24
C VAL A 62 14.85 -29.31 -14.88
N GLU A 63 14.62 -30.37 -15.65
CA GLU A 63 15.64 -31.03 -16.46
C GLU A 63 15.81 -30.31 -17.80
N TRP A 64 16.95 -29.65 -17.97
CA TRP A 64 17.26 -28.83 -19.15
C TRP A 64 17.78 -29.61 -20.35
N GLU A 65 18.29 -30.81 -20.12
CA GLU A 65 18.88 -31.68 -21.14
C GLU A 65 17.97 -32.90 -21.34
N LYS A 66 17.56 -33.15 -22.59
CA LYS A 66 16.91 -34.43 -22.91
C LYS A 66 17.97 -35.47 -23.22
N PRO A 67 18.01 -36.61 -22.51
CA PRO A 67 18.91 -37.70 -22.88
C PRO A 67 18.63 -38.15 -24.32
N MET A 68 19.66 -38.21 -25.14
CA MET A 68 19.54 -38.67 -26.52
C MET A 68 19.66 -40.18 -26.55
N THR A 69 18.67 -40.88 -27.14
CA THR A 69 18.75 -42.34 -27.32
C THR A 69 19.11 -42.65 -28.77
N ILE A 70 20.28 -43.26 -29.00
CA ILE A 70 20.71 -43.73 -30.33
C ILE A 70 20.98 -45.23 -30.23
N GLY A 71 20.29 -46.03 -31.04
CA GLY A 71 20.48 -47.48 -31.08
C GLY A 71 20.24 -48.19 -29.74
N GLY A 72 19.29 -47.72 -28.94
CA GLY A 72 18.99 -48.28 -27.61
C GLY A 72 19.97 -47.89 -26.49
N ARG A 73 21.00 -47.08 -26.79
CA ARG A 73 21.91 -46.51 -25.78
C ARG A 73 21.53 -45.07 -25.48
N VAL A 74 21.49 -44.74 -24.19
CA VAL A 74 21.25 -43.39 -23.70
C VAL A 74 22.58 -42.64 -23.64
N PHE A 75 22.67 -41.51 -24.33
CA PHE A 75 23.82 -40.62 -24.31
C PHE A 75 23.50 -39.40 -23.43
N PRO A 76 24.41 -39.03 -22.51
CA PRO A 76 24.22 -37.89 -21.60
C PRO A 76 24.41 -36.52 -22.28
N PHE A 77 24.58 -36.50 -23.60
CA PHE A 77 24.70 -35.26 -24.36
C PHE A 77 23.30 -34.85 -24.82
N GLY A 78 22.57 -34.18 -23.92
CA GLY A 78 21.25 -33.68 -24.26
C GLY A 78 21.32 -32.37 -25.02
N GLN A 79 20.45 -32.24 -26.01
CA GLN A 79 20.13 -30.93 -26.56
C GLN A 79 19.32 -30.13 -25.54
N PHE A 80 19.49 -28.82 -25.57
CA PHE A 80 18.66 -27.90 -24.81
C PHE A 80 17.18 -28.17 -25.05
N SER A 81 16.43 -28.33 -23.97
CA SER A 81 15.00 -28.60 -24.04
C SER A 81 14.21 -27.29 -24.14
N GLU A 82 13.71 -26.98 -25.35
CA GLU A 82 12.76 -25.86 -25.52
C GLU A 82 11.50 -26.01 -24.67
N ALA A 83 11.11 -27.25 -24.35
CA ALA A 83 10.01 -27.53 -23.44
C ALA A 83 10.34 -27.10 -22.00
N ALA A 84 11.57 -27.39 -21.53
CA ALA A 84 12.05 -26.92 -20.23
C ALA A 84 12.10 -25.40 -20.16
N ALA A 85 12.54 -24.74 -21.22
CA ALA A 85 12.55 -23.28 -21.31
C ALA A 85 11.14 -22.69 -21.17
N ARG A 86 10.16 -23.24 -21.89
CA ARG A 86 8.75 -22.82 -21.80
C ARG A 86 8.16 -23.05 -20.40
N GLU A 87 8.47 -24.19 -19.78
CA GLU A 87 8.03 -24.48 -18.41
C GLU A 87 8.59 -23.45 -17.42
N VAL A 88 9.90 -23.17 -17.48
CA VAL A 88 10.53 -22.21 -16.57
C VAL A 88 10.05 -20.79 -16.81
N ILE A 89 9.77 -20.39 -18.06
CA ILE A 89 9.12 -19.11 -18.35
C ILE A 89 7.76 -19.01 -17.63
N GLY A 90 6.92 -20.05 -17.73
CA GLY A 90 5.63 -20.09 -17.04
C GLY A 90 5.74 -20.05 -15.52
N LEU A 91 6.73 -20.76 -14.96
CA LEU A 91 7.00 -20.73 -13.51
C LEU A 91 7.53 -19.37 -13.03
N LEU A 92 8.35 -18.69 -13.83
CA LEU A 92 8.81 -17.32 -13.54
C LEU A 92 7.65 -16.32 -13.63
N ASP A 93 6.71 -16.50 -14.55
CA ASP A 93 5.48 -15.71 -14.61
C ASP A 93 4.62 -15.91 -13.36
N ALA A 94 4.45 -17.16 -12.92
CA ALA A 94 3.77 -17.46 -11.66
C ALA A 94 4.48 -16.82 -10.46
N ALA A 95 5.82 -16.87 -10.41
CA ALA A 95 6.60 -16.23 -9.35
C ALA A 95 6.43 -14.70 -9.33
N VAL A 96 6.41 -14.05 -10.50
CA VAL A 96 6.15 -12.59 -10.59
C VAL A 96 4.74 -12.27 -10.12
N HIS A 97 3.75 -13.08 -10.50
CA HIS A 97 2.37 -12.90 -10.04
C HIS A 97 2.23 -13.07 -8.53
N GLU A 98 2.88 -14.08 -7.95
CA GLU A 98 2.93 -14.30 -6.50
C GLU A 98 3.54 -13.09 -5.78
N LEU A 99 4.65 -12.55 -6.29
CA LEU A 99 5.26 -11.34 -5.74
C LEU A 99 4.38 -10.10 -5.89
N ASP A 100 3.64 -9.97 -6.99
CA ASP A 100 2.67 -8.88 -7.19
C ASP A 100 1.50 -9.00 -6.21
N TRP A 101 1.03 -10.22 -5.98
CA TRP A 101 0.00 -10.51 -4.99
C TRP A 101 0.52 -10.23 -3.57
N LEU A 102 1.70 -10.72 -3.22
CA LEU A 102 2.35 -10.43 -1.94
C LEU A 102 2.65 -8.94 -1.78
N ALA A 103 3.02 -8.21 -2.83
CA ALA A 103 3.21 -6.77 -2.76
C ALA A 103 1.89 -6.02 -2.54
N ALA A 104 0.80 -6.46 -3.19
CA ALA A 104 -0.53 -5.91 -2.98
C ALA A 104 -1.07 -6.23 -1.57
N GLU A 105 -0.81 -7.44 -1.08
CA GLU A 105 -1.22 -7.89 0.25
C GLU A 105 -0.33 -7.30 1.36
N SER A 106 0.97 -7.16 1.10
CA SER A 106 1.93 -6.48 1.98
C SER A 106 1.79 -4.97 1.94
N GLY A 107 1.11 -4.41 0.92
CA GLY A 107 0.93 -2.99 0.61
C GLY A 107 1.36 -2.09 1.76
N ALA A 108 2.65 -1.83 1.82
CA ALA A 108 3.20 -0.88 2.76
C ALA A 108 2.71 0.45 2.22
N PHE A 109 1.57 0.90 2.74
CA PHE A 109 1.14 2.26 2.59
C PHE A 109 2.31 3.10 3.04
N ASP A 110 2.99 3.74 2.08
CA ASP A 110 4.21 4.46 2.37
C ASP A 110 3.82 5.64 3.24
N ALA A 111 4.40 5.73 4.44
CA ALA A 111 4.25 6.88 5.32
C ALA A 111 4.49 8.20 4.57
N ALA A 112 5.35 8.17 3.54
CA ALA A 112 5.63 9.33 2.70
C ALA A 112 4.44 9.81 1.84
N GLY A 113 3.44 8.96 1.58
CA GLY A 113 2.23 9.30 0.82
C GLY A 113 1.07 9.83 1.67
N VAL A 114 1.28 9.95 2.98
CA VAL A 114 0.26 10.31 3.97
C VAL A 114 0.62 11.66 4.56
N ASP A 115 -0.39 12.44 4.95
CA ASP A 115 -0.17 13.57 5.83
C ASP A 115 0.63 13.10 7.08
N PRO A 116 1.78 13.73 7.40
CA PRO A 116 2.67 13.24 8.44
C PRO A 116 2.02 13.17 9.82
N GLU A 117 1.19 14.15 10.18
CA GLU A 117 0.51 14.17 11.48
C GLU A 117 -0.57 13.10 11.56
N LEU A 118 -1.33 12.93 10.47
CA LEU A 118 -2.30 11.85 10.36
C LEU A 118 -1.61 10.47 10.46
N TRP A 119 -0.47 10.28 9.79
CA TRP A 119 0.28 9.04 9.87
C TRP A 119 0.77 8.77 11.28
N GLU A 120 1.39 9.76 11.94
CA GLU A 120 1.83 9.63 13.34
C GLU A 120 0.68 9.19 14.25
N PHE A 121 -0.52 9.71 14.02
CA PHE A 121 -1.71 9.36 14.79
C PHE A 121 -2.22 7.93 14.56
N VAL A 122 -2.17 7.41 13.33
CA VAL A 122 -2.77 6.11 12.98
C VAL A 122 -1.77 4.96 12.74
N ALA A 123 -0.47 5.24 12.69
CA ALA A 123 0.56 4.27 12.31
C ALA A 123 0.52 2.99 13.16
N ALA A 124 0.32 3.12 14.47
CA ALA A 124 0.25 1.97 15.37
C ALA A 124 -0.94 1.04 15.02
N ASP A 125 -2.10 1.61 14.71
CA ASP A 125 -3.28 0.83 14.33
C ASP A 125 -3.13 0.20 12.94
N VAL A 126 -2.49 0.90 12.00
CA VAL A 126 -2.15 0.36 10.67
C VAL A 126 -1.17 -0.82 10.79
N GLN A 127 -0.11 -0.67 11.59
CA GLN A 127 0.89 -1.72 11.80
C GLN A 127 0.31 -2.94 12.52
N ALA A 128 -0.61 -2.74 13.45
CA ALA A 128 -1.34 -3.79 14.15
C ALA A 128 -2.50 -4.38 13.32
N ALA A 129 -2.70 -3.93 12.08
CA ALA A 129 -3.81 -4.34 11.21
C ALA A 129 -5.21 -4.12 11.84
N HIS A 130 -5.35 -3.15 12.73
CA HIS A 130 -6.61 -2.73 13.33
C HIS A 130 -7.41 -1.84 12.36
N TRP A 131 -7.79 -2.39 11.20
CA TRP A 131 -8.35 -1.61 10.09
C TRP A 131 -9.65 -0.86 10.43
N GLY A 132 -10.55 -1.47 11.21
CA GLY A 132 -11.78 -0.79 11.64
C GLY A 132 -11.47 0.45 12.50
N LYS A 133 -10.57 0.29 13.47
CA LYS A 133 -10.10 1.40 14.31
C LYS A 133 -9.35 2.45 13.49
N THR A 134 -8.53 2.04 12.53
CA THR A 134 -7.81 2.93 11.60
C THR A 134 -8.77 3.87 10.88
N VAL A 135 -9.90 3.36 10.38
CA VAL A 135 -10.93 4.20 9.71
C VAL A 135 -11.50 5.24 10.69
N SER A 136 -11.94 4.79 11.87
CA SER A 136 -12.54 5.69 12.87
C SER A 136 -11.55 6.77 13.32
N GLN A 137 -10.30 6.39 13.61
CA GLN A 137 -9.25 7.31 14.04
C GLN A 137 -8.86 8.30 12.93
N THR A 138 -8.78 7.83 11.68
CA THR A 138 -8.53 8.70 10.51
C THR A 138 -9.60 9.79 10.39
N ALA A 139 -10.87 9.41 10.49
CA ALA A 139 -11.98 10.35 10.36
C ALA A 139 -12.04 11.34 11.53
N LEU A 140 -11.84 10.87 12.77
CA LEU A 140 -11.79 11.71 13.96
C LEU A 140 -10.64 12.70 13.92
N PHE A 141 -9.44 12.24 13.57
CA PHE A 141 -8.27 13.09 13.42
C PHE A 141 -8.49 14.17 12.37
N THR A 142 -8.98 13.78 11.19
CA THR A 142 -9.21 14.72 10.08
C THR A 142 -10.19 15.83 10.48
N GLU A 143 -11.29 15.47 11.14
CA GLU A 143 -12.27 16.43 11.64
C GLU A 143 -11.69 17.38 12.69
N ASP A 144 -11.03 16.83 13.72
CA ASP A 144 -10.41 17.62 14.77
C ASP A 144 -9.34 18.56 14.21
N ARG A 145 -8.53 18.06 13.27
CA ARG A 145 -7.45 18.85 12.68
C ARG A 145 -7.98 20.01 11.84
N ILE A 146 -8.96 19.76 10.97
CA ILE A 146 -9.62 20.82 10.20
C ILE A 146 -10.26 21.85 11.13
N ARG A 147 -10.94 21.41 12.17
CA ARG A 147 -11.58 22.30 13.16
C ARG A 147 -10.54 23.22 13.82
N ARG A 148 -9.45 22.66 14.35
CA ARG A 148 -8.39 23.45 15.01
C ARG A 148 -7.69 24.39 14.04
N TRP A 149 -7.34 23.91 12.85
CA TRP A 149 -6.70 24.71 11.81
C TRP A 149 -7.51 25.92 11.38
N THR A 150 -8.83 25.79 11.38
CA THR A 150 -9.75 26.81 10.86
C THR A 150 -10.43 27.61 11.97
N GLY A 151 -10.03 27.41 13.22
CA GLY A 151 -10.55 28.14 14.38
C GLY A 151 -12.03 27.90 14.66
N GLN A 152 -12.57 26.76 14.22
CA GLN A 152 -13.99 26.43 14.39
C GLN A 152 -14.25 25.91 15.81
N PRO A 153 -15.45 26.14 16.37
CA PRO A 153 -15.77 25.73 17.74
C PRO A 153 -15.88 24.21 17.88
N ALA A 154 -15.63 23.71 19.09
CA ALA A 154 -15.51 22.28 19.41
C ALA A 154 -16.79 21.46 19.11
N ASP A 155 -17.96 22.09 19.20
CA ASP A 155 -19.27 21.49 18.96
C ASP A 155 -19.62 21.38 17.46
N LEU A 156 -18.84 22.03 16.58
CA LEU A 156 -19.03 21.96 15.15
C LEU A 156 -18.31 20.73 14.57
N VAL A 157 -19.10 19.75 14.14
CA VAL A 157 -18.62 18.44 13.67
C VAL A 157 -19.34 17.98 12.40
N GLY A 158 -18.77 16.96 11.75
CA GLY A 158 -19.34 16.28 10.60
C GLY A 158 -19.63 17.21 9.42
N GLU A 159 -20.77 17.00 8.78
CA GLU A 159 -21.26 17.81 7.66
C GLU A 159 -21.27 19.32 7.95
N LYS A 160 -21.69 19.71 9.16
CA LYS A 160 -21.81 21.13 9.52
C LYS A 160 -20.45 21.80 9.54
N LEU A 161 -19.42 21.11 10.05
CA LEU A 161 -18.04 21.59 10.02
C LEU A 161 -17.55 21.74 8.57
N MET A 162 -17.70 20.69 7.76
CA MET A 162 -17.19 20.71 6.39
C MET A 162 -17.87 21.79 5.54
N THR A 163 -19.15 22.04 5.76
CA THR A 163 -19.89 23.12 5.09
C THR A 163 -19.47 24.50 5.58
N ALA A 164 -19.25 24.69 6.88
CA ALA A 164 -18.78 25.97 7.41
C ALA A 164 -17.36 26.32 6.91
N VAL A 165 -16.51 25.32 6.69
CA VAL A 165 -15.12 25.52 6.27
C VAL A 165 -14.97 25.63 4.75
N PHE A 166 -15.56 24.69 4.01
CA PHE A 166 -15.35 24.51 2.56
C PHE A 166 -16.55 24.87 1.70
N GLY A 167 -17.73 25.10 2.30
CA GLY A 167 -18.94 25.46 1.57
C GLY A 167 -18.84 26.81 0.88
N LYS A 168 -19.91 27.21 0.17
CA LYS A 168 -19.95 28.44 -0.64
C LYS A 168 -19.48 29.69 0.11
N ASP A 169 -19.86 29.80 1.37
CA ASP A 169 -19.55 30.92 2.26
C ASP A 169 -18.35 30.63 3.21
N GLY A 170 -17.70 29.49 3.04
CA GLY A 170 -16.56 29.07 3.85
C GLY A 170 -15.30 29.88 3.55
N GLN A 171 -14.50 30.15 4.57
CA GLN A 171 -13.28 30.97 4.45
C GLN A 171 -12.06 30.21 3.91
N TYR A 172 -12.14 28.87 3.89
CA TYR A 172 -11.06 27.96 3.52
C TYR A 172 -11.44 27.08 2.31
N ARG A 173 -12.26 27.61 1.41
CA ARG A 173 -12.59 26.95 0.13
C ARG A 173 -11.30 26.63 -0.62
N MET A 174 -11.21 25.40 -1.12
CA MET A 174 -10.05 24.93 -1.88
C MET A 174 -10.38 24.94 -3.38
N GLY A 175 -9.41 25.19 -4.25
CA GLY A 175 -9.59 25.24 -5.70
C GLY A 175 -9.77 26.65 -6.27
N ALA A 176 -9.31 26.81 -7.51
CA ALA A 176 -9.24 28.10 -8.19
C ALA A 176 -10.60 28.53 -8.76
N ILE A 177 -11.36 27.58 -9.30
CA ILE A 177 -12.67 27.83 -9.94
C ILE A 177 -13.82 27.19 -9.16
N ASP A 178 -15.05 27.63 -9.43
CA ASP A 178 -16.22 27.18 -8.66
C ASP A 178 -16.46 25.67 -8.75
N GLY A 179 -16.18 25.04 -9.89
CA GLY A 179 -16.28 23.59 -10.04
C GLY A 179 -15.30 22.82 -9.15
N GLU A 180 -14.06 23.31 -9.00
CA GLU A 180 -13.06 22.71 -8.11
C GLU A 180 -13.46 22.91 -6.64
N ARG A 181 -13.92 24.12 -6.29
CA ARG A 181 -14.39 24.45 -4.94
C ARG A 181 -15.53 23.55 -4.49
N GLU A 182 -16.50 23.36 -5.37
CA GLU A 182 -17.60 22.44 -5.12
C GLU A 182 -17.11 20.99 -5.01
N GLY A 183 -16.15 20.57 -5.84
CA GLY A 183 -15.53 19.25 -5.77
C GLY A 183 -14.86 18.98 -4.42
N TRP A 184 -14.07 19.93 -3.92
CA TRP A 184 -13.40 19.84 -2.63
C TRP A 184 -14.39 19.83 -1.45
N HIS A 185 -15.43 20.68 -1.51
CA HIS A 185 -16.50 20.65 -0.52
C HIS A 185 -17.19 19.29 -0.48
N ARG A 186 -17.55 18.71 -1.64
CA ARG A 186 -18.17 17.38 -1.72
C ARG A 186 -17.25 16.26 -1.24
N LEU A 187 -15.94 16.34 -1.50
CA LEU A 187 -14.99 15.38 -0.97
C LEU A 187 -14.96 15.44 0.56
N ALA A 188 -14.85 16.64 1.14
CA ALA A 188 -14.85 16.84 2.59
C ALA A 188 -16.15 16.30 3.23
N MET A 189 -17.29 16.60 2.61
CA MET A 189 -18.60 16.06 3.00
C MET A 189 -18.64 14.53 2.91
N GLY A 190 -18.08 13.94 1.86
CA GLY A 190 -17.95 12.49 1.70
C GLY A 190 -17.14 11.85 2.83
N VAL A 191 -15.99 12.42 3.19
CA VAL A 191 -15.20 11.96 4.35
C VAL A 191 -16.01 12.05 5.64
N ALA A 192 -16.69 13.16 5.88
CA ALA A 192 -17.49 13.38 7.09
C ALA A 192 -18.75 12.50 7.18
N MET A 193 -19.41 12.21 6.06
CA MET A 193 -20.70 11.52 6.08
C MET A 193 -20.59 10.03 5.72
N ALA A 194 -19.80 9.70 4.71
CA ALA A 194 -19.71 8.34 4.19
C ALA A 194 -18.64 7.51 4.90
N VAL A 195 -17.60 8.14 5.45
CA VAL A 195 -16.53 7.43 6.17
C VAL A 195 -16.74 7.50 7.67
N ARG A 196 -16.87 8.71 8.24
CA ARG A 196 -16.99 8.89 9.69
C ARG A 196 -18.26 8.26 10.27
N ASN A 197 -19.43 8.51 9.67
CA ASN A 197 -20.70 8.05 10.27
C ASN A 197 -20.77 6.52 10.38
N PRO A 198 -20.45 5.72 9.34
CA PRO A 198 -20.36 4.27 9.50
C PRO A 198 -19.33 3.86 10.55
N ALA A 199 -18.14 4.46 10.53
CA ALA A 199 -17.07 4.14 11.47
C ALA A 199 -17.38 4.51 12.93
N ALA A 200 -18.31 5.44 13.16
CA ALA A 200 -18.78 5.84 14.50
C ALA A 200 -19.97 5.01 15.00
N HIS A 201 -20.75 4.40 14.10
CA HIS A 201 -22.04 3.78 14.45
C HIS A 201 -22.13 2.29 14.12
N ARG A 202 -21.17 1.71 13.39
CA ARG A 202 -21.20 0.32 12.96
C ARG A 202 -19.85 -0.34 13.15
N ILE A 203 -19.85 -1.49 13.82
CA ILE A 203 -18.79 -2.47 13.68
C ILE A 203 -19.13 -3.24 12.41
N GLU A 204 -18.61 -2.78 11.27
CA GLU A 204 -18.78 -3.51 10.01
C GLU A 204 -17.79 -4.67 9.98
N ASP A 205 -18.29 -5.86 9.66
CA ASP A 205 -17.50 -7.02 9.28
C ASP A 205 -17.56 -7.13 7.75
N ARG A 206 -16.47 -6.75 7.08
CA ARG A 206 -16.34 -6.74 5.62
C ARG A 206 -15.07 -7.49 5.18
N ALA A 207 -15.11 -8.11 4.01
CA ALA A 207 -13.96 -8.86 3.51
C ALA A 207 -12.78 -7.96 3.09
N ASP A 208 -13.04 -6.66 2.89
CA ASP A 208 -12.09 -5.68 2.34
C ASP A 208 -11.65 -4.59 3.34
N HIS A 209 -11.72 -4.86 4.66
CA HIS A 209 -11.38 -3.91 5.74
C HIS A 209 -10.13 -3.08 5.45
N ARG A 210 -9.05 -3.76 5.06
CA ARG A 210 -7.76 -3.15 4.78
C ARG A 210 -7.85 -2.17 3.62
N ARG A 211 -8.40 -2.59 2.48
CA ARG A 211 -8.53 -1.74 1.29
C ARG A 211 -9.39 -0.51 1.59
N TYR A 212 -10.47 -0.70 2.34
CA TYR A 212 -11.33 0.39 2.75
C TYR A 212 -10.62 1.40 3.67
N ALA A 213 -9.89 0.91 4.68
CA ALA A 213 -9.10 1.75 5.59
C ALA A 213 -8.04 2.57 4.86
N LEU A 214 -7.32 1.96 3.92
CA LEU A 214 -6.33 2.68 3.11
C LEU A 214 -6.98 3.74 2.20
N GLY A 215 -8.15 3.46 1.64
CA GLY A 215 -8.91 4.44 0.86
C GLY A 215 -9.36 5.64 1.71
N ALA A 216 -9.87 5.40 2.92
CA ALA A 216 -10.22 6.44 3.87
C ALA A 216 -9.01 7.30 4.26
N LEU A 217 -7.88 6.64 4.56
CA LEU A 217 -6.62 7.30 4.93
C LEU A 217 -6.06 8.16 3.78
N GLY A 218 -6.10 7.66 2.55
CA GLY A 218 -5.72 8.42 1.36
C GLY A 218 -6.61 9.64 1.11
N ALA A 219 -7.93 9.50 1.26
CA ALA A 219 -8.87 10.61 1.07
C ALA A 219 -8.68 11.72 2.14
N ALA A 220 -8.50 11.32 3.39
CA ALA A 220 -8.19 12.23 4.50
C ALA A 220 -6.86 12.95 4.29
N SER A 221 -5.81 12.21 3.94
CA SER A 221 -4.48 12.75 3.62
C SER A 221 -4.56 13.80 2.50
N LEU A 222 -5.25 13.49 1.41
CA LEU A 222 -5.44 14.42 0.29
C LEU A 222 -6.12 15.72 0.75
N LEU A 223 -7.15 15.62 1.58
CA LEU A 223 -7.88 16.79 2.09
C LEU A 223 -6.98 17.67 2.99
N LEU A 224 -6.24 17.06 3.92
CA LEU A 224 -5.35 17.79 4.84
C LEU A 224 -4.17 18.44 4.11
N THR A 225 -3.56 17.72 3.18
CA THR A 225 -2.42 18.23 2.40
C THR A 225 -2.84 19.36 1.47
N GLN A 226 -4.01 19.26 0.81
CA GLN A 226 -4.52 20.35 -0.03
C GLN A 226 -4.87 21.59 0.81
N LEU A 227 -5.51 21.41 1.97
CA LEU A 227 -5.83 22.53 2.85
C LEU A 227 -4.56 23.24 3.33
N ARG A 228 -3.51 22.49 3.69
CA ARG A 228 -2.22 23.07 4.08
C ARG A 228 -1.54 23.77 2.90
N PHE A 229 -1.63 23.21 1.68
CA PHE A 229 -1.05 23.81 0.48
C PHE A 229 -1.71 25.15 0.14
N GLU A 230 -3.04 25.23 0.12
CA GLU A 230 -3.75 26.44 -0.29
C GLU A 230 -3.87 27.50 0.81
N HIS A 231 -3.94 27.09 2.08
CA HIS A 231 -4.25 27.99 3.18
C HIS A 231 -3.24 27.94 4.33
N GLY A 232 -2.08 27.31 4.16
CA GLY A 232 -1.07 27.11 5.22
C GLY A 232 -0.73 28.38 6.01
N ASP A 233 -0.68 29.53 5.35
CA ASP A 233 -0.38 30.82 5.99
C ASP A 233 -1.52 31.33 6.89
N ARG A 234 -2.75 30.90 6.66
CA ARG A 234 -3.98 31.32 7.34
C ARG A 234 -4.48 30.33 8.40
N LEU A 235 -3.78 29.21 8.60
CA LEU A 235 -4.17 28.22 9.60
C LEU A 235 -3.82 28.72 11.01
N VAL A 236 -4.78 28.60 11.92
CA VAL A 236 -4.73 29.18 13.28
C VAL A 236 -3.85 28.35 14.22
N ASP A 237 -3.95 27.02 14.16
CA ASP A 237 -3.14 26.11 14.97
C ASP A 237 -2.11 25.39 14.09
N ARG A 238 -0.83 25.61 14.35
CA ARG A 238 0.29 24.93 13.65
C ARG A 238 0.97 23.87 14.53
N SER A 239 0.48 23.65 15.74
CA SER A 239 1.07 22.72 16.69
C SER A 239 0.75 21.29 16.26
N PRO A 240 1.68 20.32 16.40
CA PRO A 240 1.38 18.91 16.13
C PRO A 240 0.33 18.40 17.12
N THR A 241 -0.63 17.63 16.61
CA THR A 241 -1.74 17.10 17.43
C THR A 241 -1.26 15.86 18.18
N HIS A 242 -0.93 15.98 19.47
CA HIS A 242 -0.56 14.84 20.30
C HIS A 242 -1.82 14.09 20.80
N PRO A 243 -1.85 12.74 20.79
CA PRO A 243 -3.00 11.94 21.23
C PRO A 243 -3.37 12.04 22.73
N ASP A 244 -2.57 12.71 23.58
CA ASP A 244 -2.73 12.67 25.05
C ASP A 244 -3.45 13.88 25.69
N ALA A 245 -4.08 14.77 24.91
CA ALA A 245 -4.84 15.88 25.49
C ALA A 245 -6.25 15.42 25.94
N THR A 246 -6.33 14.66 27.03
CA THR A 246 -7.56 14.50 27.80
C THR A 246 -7.86 15.84 28.50
N PRO A 247 -9.09 16.39 28.46
CA PRO A 247 -9.41 17.61 29.19
C PRO A 247 -9.42 17.33 30.69
N SER A 248 -8.38 17.78 31.39
CA SER A 248 -8.32 17.84 32.85
C SER A 248 -9.36 18.82 33.37
N GLY A 249 -10.56 18.32 33.63
CA GLY A 249 -11.68 19.12 34.12
C GLY A 249 -12.56 18.31 35.05
N GLN A 250 -12.11 18.08 36.28
CA GLN A 250 -13.00 17.88 37.42
C GLN A 250 -12.26 18.20 38.73
N THR A 251 -12.49 19.42 39.21
CA THR A 251 -12.32 19.81 40.61
C THR A 251 -13.57 19.35 41.36
N PRO A 252 -13.46 18.58 42.45
CA PRO A 252 -14.49 18.56 43.48
C PRO A 252 -14.03 19.49 44.60
N THR A 253 -14.59 20.70 44.60
CA THR A 253 -14.73 21.50 45.81
C THR A 253 -15.79 20.81 46.68
N ALA A 254 -15.36 20.23 47.80
CA ALA A 254 -16.25 19.95 48.91
C ALA A 254 -15.46 20.15 50.19
N ASP A 255 -15.61 21.33 50.79
CA ASP A 255 -15.37 21.51 52.21
C ASP A 255 -16.56 22.26 52.84
N SER A 256 -17.02 21.64 53.93
CA SER A 256 -17.64 22.23 55.12
C SER A 256 -19.11 22.71 55.13
N THR A 257 -19.85 21.97 55.97
CA THR A 257 -20.84 22.41 57.00
C THR A 257 -22.18 23.06 56.60
N ARG A 258 -23.27 22.30 56.77
CA ARG A 258 -24.13 22.27 57.98
C ARG A 258 -25.17 21.16 57.89
#